data_AF-A0A1Q4XBQ2-F1
#
_entry.id   AF-A0A1Q4XBQ2-F1
#
_cell.length_a   1.000
_cell.length_b   1.000
_cell.length_c   1.000
_cell.angle_alpha   90.00
_cell.angle_beta   90.00
_cell.angle_gamma   90.00
#
_symmetry.space_group_name_H-M   'P 1'
#
loop_
_entity.id
_entity.type
_entity.pdbx_description
1 polymer ?
#
loop_
_entity_poly.entity_id
_entity_poly.type
_entity_poly.pdbx_seq_one_letter_code
_entity_poly.pdbx_strand_id
1 'polypeptide(L)'
;MDAMNGTKKHGGRPPFRKAYSFALITLALFLLSWAAQFITQMIEVSNTAEEHGQAFTWSEFIPQFLSATFENWQSEFLQLVWQAAGLSFLYYWGSSQSREGDDRLEAKVDALLRERGIDVDAIDSEVVDRLSAARS
;
A
#
# COMPACT_ATOMS: atom_id res chain seq x y z
N MET A 1 31.35 5.73 44.71
CA MET A 1 30.87 4.65 43.82
C MET A 1 29.37 4.56 43.99
N ASP A 2 28.60 5.43 43.32
CA ASP A 2 27.14 5.35 43.25
C ASP A 2 26.78 5.12 41.78
N ALA A 3 26.60 3.87 41.40
CA ALA A 3 26.22 3.49 40.06
C ALA A 3 24.70 3.68 39.89
N MET A 4 24.34 4.49 38.90
CA MET A 4 22.98 4.79 38.47
C MET A 4 22.14 3.53 38.20
N ASN A 5 21.11 3.29 39.00
CA ASN A 5 20.10 2.29 38.70
C ASN A 5 19.00 2.89 37.81
N GLY A 6 19.27 2.96 36.50
CA GLY A 6 18.29 3.30 35.48
C GLY A 6 17.36 2.10 35.21
N THR A 7 16.27 1.99 35.96
CA THR A 7 15.22 1.01 35.64
C THR A 7 14.56 1.40 34.32
N LYS A 8 14.96 0.76 33.22
CA LYS A 8 14.26 0.90 31.93
C LYS A 8 12.84 0.35 32.10
N LYS A 9 11.83 1.22 32.18
CA LYS A 9 10.43 0.82 32.07
C LYS A 9 10.22 0.16 30.70
N HIS A 10 10.06 -1.14 30.68
CA HIS A 10 9.60 -1.85 29.48
C HIS A 10 8.17 -1.40 29.17
N GLY A 11 7.99 -0.71 28.04
CA GLY A 11 6.67 -0.32 27.56
C GLY A 11 5.82 -1.57 27.33
N GLY A 12 4.74 -1.73 28.09
CA GLY A 12 3.79 -2.83 27.91
C GLY A 12 3.19 -2.76 26.50
N ARG A 13 3.04 -3.93 25.85
CA ARG A 13 2.40 -4.04 24.54
C ARG A 13 1.01 -3.37 24.59
N PRO A 14 0.64 -2.52 23.62
CA PRO A 14 -0.66 -1.88 23.63
C PRO A 14 -1.76 -2.94 23.65
N PRO A 15 -2.90 -2.68 24.34
CA PRO A 15 -3.99 -3.63 24.39
C PRO A 15 -4.49 -3.94 22.97
N PHE A 16 -4.85 -5.21 22.71
CA PHE A 16 -5.29 -5.72 21.40
C PHE A 16 -6.27 -4.77 20.68
N ARG A 17 -7.22 -4.19 21.42
CA ARG A 17 -8.20 -3.22 20.90
C ARG A 17 -7.58 -1.95 20.30
N LYS A 18 -6.47 -1.44 20.84
CA LYS A 18 -5.74 -0.29 20.31
C LYS A 18 -4.76 -0.68 19.19
N ALA A 19 -4.22 -1.90 19.25
CA ALA A 19 -3.35 -2.43 18.20
C ALA A 19 -4.13 -2.73 16.91
N TYR A 20 -5.39 -3.17 17.03
CA TYR A 20 -6.27 -3.53 15.92
C TYR A 20 -7.47 -2.59 15.76
N SER A 21 -7.44 -1.40 16.36
CA SER A 21 -8.56 -0.44 16.33
C SER A 21 -8.96 -0.08 14.90
N PHE A 22 -7.98 0.17 14.03
CA PHE A 22 -8.22 0.47 12.62
C PHE A 22 -8.95 -0.68 11.92
N ALA A 23 -8.46 -1.92 12.07
CA ALA A 23 -9.10 -3.09 11.47
C ALA A 23 -10.53 -3.30 11.98
N LEU A 24 -10.78 -3.10 13.28
CA LEU A 24 -12.11 -3.22 13.87
C LEU A 24 -13.08 -2.15 13.38
N ILE A 25 -12.64 -0.90 13.27
CA ILE A 25 -13.47 0.20 12.76
C ILE A 25 -13.79 -0.03 11.28
N THR A 26 -12.79 -0.39 10.47
CA THR A 26 -12.97 -0.69 9.05
C THR A 26 -13.91 -1.88 8.85
N LEU A 27 -13.76 -2.95 9.65
CA LEU A 27 -14.67 -4.10 9.61
C LEU A 27 -16.10 -3.70 9.99
N ALA A 28 -16.28 -2.85 11.00
CA ALA A 28 -17.60 -2.36 11.38
C ALA A 28 -18.25 -1.55 10.26
N LEU A 29 -17.51 -0.62 9.65
CA LEU A 29 -18.00 0.16 8.50
C LEU A 29 -18.33 -0.75 7.31
N PHE A 30 -17.48 -1.73 7.03
CA PHE A 30 -17.71 -2.72 5.97
C PHE A 30 -18.99 -3.53 6.21
N LEU A 31 -19.20 -4.05 7.42
CA LEU A 31 -20.40 -4.81 7.74
C LEU A 31 -21.66 -3.95 7.66
N LEU A 32 -21.57 -2.69 8.10
CA LEU A 32 -22.68 -1.73 7.97
C LEU A 32 -23.02 -1.46 6.50
N SER A 33 -22.02 -1.21 5.65
CA SER A 33 -22.26 -0.99 4.22
C SER A 33 -22.78 -2.24 3.51
N TRP A 34 -22.25 -3.40 3.87
CA TRP A 34 -22.67 -4.68 3.29
C TRP A 34 -24.10 -5.05 3.70
N ALA A 35 -24.48 -4.77 4.94
CA ALA A 35 -25.86 -4.92 5.40
C ALA A 35 -26.81 -3.94 4.69
N ALA A 36 -26.38 -2.69 4.47
CA ALA A 36 -27.16 -1.72 3.70
C ALA A 36 -27.38 -2.22 2.26
N GLN A 37 -26.33 -2.69 1.59
CA GLN A 37 -26.42 -3.29 0.24
C GLN A 37 -27.42 -4.47 0.23
N PHE A 38 -27.30 -5.39 1.20
CA PHE A 38 -28.19 -6.54 1.32
C PHE A 38 -29.66 -6.12 1.42
N ILE A 39 -29.96 -5.13 2.28
CA ILE A 39 -31.33 -4.63 2.47
C ILE A 39 -31.85 -3.96 1.20
N THR A 40 -31.06 -3.09 0.58
CA THR A 40 -31.44 -2.40 -0.65
C THR A 40 -31.73 -3.39 -1.78
N GLN A 41 -30.87 -4.38 -1.98
CA GLN A 41 -31.06 -5.38 -3.02
C GLN A 41 -32.25 -6.30 -2.74
N MET A 42 -32.50 -6.62 -1.46
CA MET A 42 -33.69 -7.38 -1.07
C MET A 42 -34.97 -6.60 -1.36
N ILE A 43 -34.99 -5.28 -1.11
CA ILE A 43 -36.11 -4.41 -1.46
C ILE A 43 -36.32 -4.40 -2.98
N GLU A 44 -35.26 -4.23 -3.76
CA GLU A 44 -35.33 -4.23 -5.23
C GLU A 44 -35.91 -5.53 -5.78
N VAL A 45 -35.37 -6.69 -5.37
CA VAL A 45 -35.87 -7.99 -5.80
C VAL A 45 -37.31 -8.23 -5.35
N SER A 46 -37.69 -7.78 -4.15
CA SER A 46 -39.06 -7.88 -3.66
C SER A 46 -40.03 -7.04 -4.50
N ASN A 47 -39.65 -5.80 -4.82
CA ASN A 47 -40.46 -4.91 -5.66
C ASN A 47 -40.62 -5.48 -7.07
N THR A 48 -39.55 -5.99 -7.68
CA THR A 48 -39.61 -6.63 -9.00
C THR A 48 -40.51 -7.85 -9.00
N ALA A 49 -40.45 -8.70 -7.96
CA ALA A 49 -41.34 -9.84 -7.83
C ALA A 49 -42.80 -9.40 -7.76
N GLU A 50 -43.12 -8.38 -6.97
CA GLU A 50 -44.47 -7.83 -6.83
C GLU A 50 -45.00 -7.26 -8.17
N GLU A 51 -44.17 -6.52 -8.91
CA GLU A 51 -44.49 -6.00 -10.26
C GLU A 51 -44.84 -7.12 -11.25
N HIS A 52 -44.22 -8.30 -11.10
CA HIS A 52 -44.47 -9.47 -11.93
C HIS A 52 -45.57 -10.39 -11.37
N GLY A 53 -46.23 -10.01 -10.26
CA GLY A 53 -47.24 -10.84 -9.59
C GLY A 53 -46.68 -12.12 -8.98
N GLN A 54 -45.38 -12.15 -8.69
CA GLN A 54 -44.66 -13.28 -8.10
C GLN A 54 -44.38 -13.03 -6.61
N ALA A 55 -44.18 -14.10 -5.86
CA ALA A 55 -43.75 -14.01 -4.47
C ALA A 55 -42.21 -13.93 -4.37
N PHE A 56 -41.71 -13.16 -3.42
CA PHE A 56 -40.29 -13.13 -3.11
C PHE A 56 -39.78 -14.54 -2.76
N THR A 57 -38.65 -14.93 -3.38
CA THR A 57 -38.07 -16.26 -3.17
C THR A 57 -36.58 -16.17 -2.83
N TRP A 58 -36.18 -16.73 -1.69
CA TRP A 58 -34.79 -16.76 -1.22
C TRP A 58 -33.82 -17.46 -2.18
N SER A 59 -34.30 -18.47 -2.91
CA SER A 59 -33.50 -19.22 -3.88
C SER A 59 -33.08 -18.39 -5.09
N GLU A 60 -33.79 -17.31 -5.37
CA GLU A 60 -33.45 -16.36 -6.43
C GLU A 60 -32.58 -15.22 -5.88
N PHE A 61 -32.95 -14.70 -4.71
CA PHE A 61 -32.25 -13.57 -4.10
C PHE A 61 -30.80 -13.88 -3.68
N ILE A 62 -30.54 -14.99 -2.98
CA ILE A 62 -29.20 -15.28 -2.44
C ILE A 62 -28.13 -15.41 -3.54
N PRO A 63 -28.36 -16.15 -4.64
CA PRO A 63 -27.41 -16.19 -5.76
C PRO A 63 -27.19 -14.82 -6.40
N GLN A 64 -28.25 -14.01 -6.60
CA GLN A 64 -28.13 -12.67 -7.17
C GLN A 64 -27.32 -11.73 -6.27
N PHE A 65 -27.58 -11.73 -4.96
CA PHE A 65 -26.84 -10.95 -3.98
C PHE A 65 -25.36 -11.33 -3.93
N LEU A 66 -25.06 -12.63 -3.90
CA LEU A 66 -23.68 -13.12 -3.90
C LEU A 66 -22.98 -12.80 -5.22
N SER A 67 -23.64 -13.00 -6.38
CA SER A 67 -23.07 -12.65 -7.69
C SER A 67 -22.71 -11.17 -7.75
N ALA A 68 -23.64 -10.28 -7.40
CA ALA A 68 -23.38 -8.84 -7.37
C ALA A 68 -22.23 -8.47 -6.41
N THR A 69 -22.16 -9.12 -5.24
CA THR A 69 -21.06 -8.91 -4.28
C THR A 69 -19.73 -9.39 -4.85
N PHE A 70 -19.69 -10.57 -5.47
CA PHE A 70 -18.47 -11.14 -6.05
C PHE A 70 -18.02 -10.42 -7.32
N GLU A 71 -18.94 -9.93 -8.15
CA GLU A 71 -18.64 -9.11 -9.33
C GLU A 71 -18.01 -7.78 -8.93
N ASN A 72 -18.56 -7.12 -7.91
CA ASN A 72 -17.95 -5.92 -7.33
C ASN A 72 -16.55 -6.23 -6.78
N TRP A 73 -16.40 -7.33 -6.04
CA TRP A 73 -15.10 -7.70 -5.49
C TRP A 73 -14.09 -8.08 -6.59
N GLN A 74 -14.54 -8.76 -7.64
CA GLN A 74 -13.73 -9.13 -8.79
C GLN A 74 -13.21 -7.88 -9.52
N SER A 75 -14.08 -6.90 -9.79
CA SER A 75 -13.68 -5.68 -10.50
C SER A 75 -12.70 -4.85 -9.68
N GLU A 76 -12.92 -4.72 -8.37
CA GLU A 76 -12.03 -4.01 -7.45
C GLU A 76 -10.65 -4.67 -7.36
N PHE A 77 -10.58 -6.00 -7.28
CA PHE A 77 -9.28 -6.69 -7.34
C PHE A 77 -8.57 -6.50 -8.66
N LEU A 78 -9.31 -6.60 -9.78
CA LEU A 78 -8.73 -6.39 -11.09
C LEU A 78 -8.17 -4.97 -11.20
N GLN A 79 -8.90 -3.97 -10.68
CA GLN A 79 -8.44 -2.59 -10.61
C GLN A 79 -7.18 -2.45 -9.76
N LEU A 80 -7.16 -3.01 -8.55
CA LEU A 80 -5.99 -2.94 -7.65
C LEU A 80 -4.76 -3.62 -8.27
N VAL A 81 -4.93 -4.80 -8.87
CA VAL A 81 -3.86 -5.52 -9.56
C VAL A 81 -3.37 -4.73 -10.75
N TRP A 82 -4.28 -4.19 -11.57
CA TRP A 82 -3.94 -3.37 -12.72
C TRP A 82 -3.16 -2.11 -12.32
N GLN A 83 -3.62 -1.41 -11.28
CA GLN A 83 -2.95 -0.22 -10.75
C GLN A 83 -1.58 -0.56 -10.17
N ALA A 84 -1.47 -1.61 -9.36
CA ALA A 84 -0.21 -2.04 -8.77
C ALA A 84 0.79 -2.51 -9.83
N ALA A 85 0.35 -3.31 -10.80
CA ALA A 85 1.17 -3.78 -11.90
C ALA A 85 1.58 -2.63 -12.82
N GLY A 86 0.65 -1.76 -13.19
CA GLY A 86 0.92 -0.57 -14.00
C GLY A 86 1.90 0.38 -13.32
N LEU A 87 1.72 0.66 -12.02
CA LEU A 87 2.64 1.48 -11.25
C LEU A 87 4.01 0.83 -11.10
N SER A 88 4.06 -0.50 -10.88
CA SER A 88 5.32 -1.25 -10.80
C SER A 88 6.06 -1.22 -12.14
N PHE A 89 5.35 -1.35 -13.26
CA PHE A 89 5.92 -1.26 -14.60
C PHE A 89 6.46 0.14 -14.90
N LEU A 90 5.67 1.18 -14.61
CA LEU A 90 6.09 2.58 -14.76
C LEU A 90 7.27 2.92 -13.84
N TYR A 91 7.28 2.39 -12.62
CA TYR A 91 8.40 2.55 -11.69
C TYR A 91 9.66 1.87 -12.23
N TYR A 92 9.56 0.64 -12.73
CA TYR A 92 10.69 -0.07 -13.32
C TYR A 92 11.27 0.71 -14.51
N TRP A 93 10.42 1.12 -15.46
CA TRP A 93 10.83 1.88 -16.64
C TRP A 93 11.33 3.29 -16.31
N GLY A 94 10.68 3.99 -15.38
CA GLY A 94 11.09 5.30 -14.90
C GLY A 94 12.42 5.23 -14.16
N SER A 95 12.63 4.20 -13.35
CA SER A 95 13.88 3.99 -12.61
C SER A 95 15.06 3.71 -13.54
N SER A 96 14.87 2.98 -14.65
CA SER A 96 15.94 2.75 -15.62
C SER A 96 16.33 4.05 -16.34
N GLN A 97 15.35 4.88 -16.71
CA GLN A 97 15.63 6.20 -17.30
C GLN A 97 16.27 7.17 -16.30
N SER A 98 15.87 7.13 -15.02
CA SER A 98 16.47 7.96 -13.97
C SER A 98 17.93 7.60 -13.72
N ARG A 99 18.27 6.29 -13.71
CA ARG A 99 19.66 5.83 -13.53
C ARG A 99 20.55 6.29 -14.68
N GLU A 100 20.11 6.14 -15.93
CA GLU A 100 20.87 6.62 -17.09
C GLU A 100 21.08 8.16 -17.06
N GLY A 101 20.08 8.90 -16.56
CA GLY A 101 20.17 10.34 -16.33
C GLY A 101 21.22 10.70 -15.28
N ASP A 102 21.18 10.05 -14.12
CA ASP A 102 22.15 10.25 -13.03
C ASP A 102 23.57 9.90 -13.48
N ASP A 103 23.79 8.75 -14.12
CA ASP A 103 25.10 8.32 -14.62
C ASP A 103 25.69 9.36 -15.59
N ARG A 104 24.86 9.93 -16.46
CA ARG A 104 25.27 10.99 -17.40
C ARG A 104 25.55 12.32 -16.69
N LEU A 105 24.81 12.65 -15.64
CA LEU A 105 25.04 13.85 -14.84
C LEU A 105 26.35 13.74 -14.06
N GLU A 106 26.60 12.60 -13.42
CA GLU A 106 27.85 12.28 -12.72
C GLU A 106 29.05 12.41 -13.65
N ALA A 107 29.01 11.77 -14.83
CA ALA A 107 30.09 11.88 -15.82
C ALA A 107 30.37 13.32 -16.28
N LYS A 108 29.36 14.18 -16.36
CA LYS A 108 29.54 15.61 -16.69
C LYS A 108 30.15 16.38 -15.52
N VAL A 109 29.72 16.10 -14.30
CA VAL A 109 30.29 16.71 -13.09
C VAL A 109 31.77 16.33 -12.97
N ASP A 110 32.12 15.07 -13.16
CA ASP A 110 33.50 14.59 -13.13
C ASP A 110 34.37 15.25 -14.17
N ALA A 111 33.87 15.38 -15.41
CA ALA A 111 34.58 16.07 -16.48
C ALA A 111 34.89 17.54 -16.09
N LEU A 112 33.94 18.25 -15.48
CA LEU A 112 34.13 19.63 -15.01
C LEU A 112 35.11 19.74 -13.83
N LEU A 113 35.07 18.78 -12.90
CA LEU A 113 35.99 18.73 -11.76
C LEU A 113 37.42 18.47 -12.23
N ARG A 114 37.61 17.54 -13.17
CA ARG A 114 38.92 17.24 -13.78
C ARG A 114 39.46 18.44 -14.57
N GLU A 115 38.60 19.17 -15.30
CA GLU A 115 38.99 20.41 -15.99
C GLU A 115 39.49 21.49 -15.01
N ARG A 116 38.92 21.53 -13.80
CA ARG A 116 39.35 22.43 -12.72
C ARG A 116 40.62 21.95 -11.99
N GLY A 117 41.21 20.82 -12.41
CA GLY A 117 42.38 20.22 -11.76
C GLY A 117 42.07 19.52 -10.44
N ILE A 118 40.81 19.18 -10.17
CA ILE A 118 40.39 18.43 -8.99
C ILE A 118 40.44 16.93 -9.31
N ASP A 119 41.15 16.17 -8.48
CA ASP A 119 41.24 14.72 -8.59
C ASP A 119 39.99 14.06 -7.99
N VAL A 120 39.12 13.56 -8.87
CA VAL A 120 37.85 12.93 -8.49
C VAL A 120 38.07 11.57 -7.84
N ASP A 121 39.07 10.81 -8.30
CA ASP A 121 39.34 9.44 -7.83
C ASP A 121 39.86 9.46 -6.38
N ALA A 122 40.62 10.51 -6.03
CA ALA A 122 41.04 10.78 -4.65
C ALA A 122 39.85 11.09 -3.72
N ILE A 123 38.88 11.88 -4.18
CA ILE A 123 37.68 12.24 -3.40
C ILE A 123 36.82 11.00 -3.11
N ASP A 124 36.59 10.15 -4.11
CA ASP A 124 35.80 8.94 -3.95
C ASP A 124 36.40 7.99 -2.92
N SER A 125 37.72 7.77 -2.99
CA SER A 125 38.42 6.92 -2.02
C SER A 125 38.32 7.46 -0.58
N GLU A 126 38.40 8.78 -0.40
CA GLU A 126 38.27 9.41 0.91
C GLU A 126 36.84 9.26 1.48
N VAL A 127 35.82 9.38 0.63
CA VAL A 127 34.41 9.19 1.06
C VAL A 127 34.17 7.75 1.49
N VAL A 128 34.64 6.77 0.70
CA VAL A 128 34.51 5.34 1.02
C VAL A 128 35.20 5.02 2.35
N ASP A 129 36.42 5.52 2.56
CA ASP A 129 37.16 5.33 3.80
C ASP A 129 36.43 5.93 5.00
N ARG A 130 35.91 7.16 4.88
CA ARG A 130 35.11 7.81 5.94
C ARG A 130 33.83 7.04 6.27
N LEU A 131 33.12 6.53 5.27
CA LEU A 131 31.90 5.74 5.47
C LEU A 131 32.19 4.38 6.12
N SER A 132 33.32 3.77 5.79
CA SER A 132 33.75 2.51 6.41
C SER A 132 34.13 2.71 7.88
N ALA A 133 34.84 3.79 8.21
CA ALA A 133 35.25 4.14 9.57
C ALA A 133 34.07 4.53 10.48
N ALA A 134 32.98 5.08 9.92
CA ALA A 134 31.77 5.41 10.68
C ALA A 134 30.87 4.19 10.97
N ARG A 135 31.07 3.07 10.28
CA ARG A 135 30.30 1.83 10.45
C ARG A 135 30.98 0.83 11.41
N SER A 136 32.27 0.98 11.68
CA SER A 136 33.05 0.22 12.67
C SER A 136 32.95 0.82 14.06
#